data_AF-A0A2M7K4F2-F1
#
_entry.id   AF-A0A2M7K4F2-F1
#
_cell.length_a   1.000
_cell.length_b   1.000
_cell.length_c   1.000
_cell.angle_alpha   90.00
_cell.angle_beta   90.00
_cell.angle_gamma   90.00
#
_symmetry.space_group_name_H-M   'P 1'
#
loop_
_entity.id
_entity.type
_entity.pdbx_description
1 polymer ?
#
loop_
_entity_poly.entity_id
_entity_poly.type
_entity_poly.pdbx_seq_one_letter_code
_entity_poly.pdbx_strand_id
1 'polypeptide(L)' 'VVEVTDGTYPSLTLENRSERCNHCANAPCVRCCPTGASHITEEGVVL' A
#
# COMPACT_ATOMS: atom_id res chain seq x y z
N VAL A 1 0.11 9.49 -2.72
CA VAL A 1 -0.64 9.59 -3.99
C VAL A 1 0.33 9.20 -5.09
N VAL A 2 -0.07 8.29 -5.96
CA VAL A 2 0.67 7.86 -7.16
C VAL A 2 -0.08 8.43 -8.35
N GLU A 3 0.66 9.07 -9.26
CA GLU A 3 0.16 9.58 -10.52
C GLU A 3 0.78 8.74 -11.64
N VAL A 4 -0.05 8.22 -12.54
CA VAL A 4 0.39 7.43 -13.69
C VAL A 4 -0.15 8.08 -14.95
N THR A 5 0.75 8.40 -15.87
CA THR A 5 0.41 8.88 -17.21
C THR A 5 0.71 7.78 -18.21
N ASP A 6 -0.30 7.36 -18.97
CA ASP A 6 -0.21 6.29 -19.96
C ASP A 6 -0.58 6.79 -21.36
N GLY A 7 0.00 6.15 -22.38
CA GLY A 7 -0.27 6.42 -23.79
C GLY A 7 0.74 7.38 -24.45
N THR A 8 0.38 7.86 -25.64
CA THR A 8 1.20 8.78 -26.45
C THR A 8 0.30 9.82 -27.10
N TYR A 9 0.77 11.06 -27.24
CA TYR A 9 0.00 12.13 -27.88
C TYR A 9 -0.52 11.72 -29.27
N PRO A 10 -1.80 11.98 -29.60
CA PRO A 10 -2.80 12.73 -28.81
C PRO A 10 -3.63 11.88 -27.82
N SER A 11 -3.36 10.58 -27.71
CA SER A 11 -4.11 9.63 -26.90
C SER A 11 -3.43 9.34 -25.56
N LEU A 12 -3.51 10.29 -24.64
CA LEU A 12 -2.96 10.18 -23.29
C LEU A 12 -4.09 9.98 -22.26
N THR A 13 -3.80 9.25 -21.18
CA THR A 13 -4.66 9.10 -20.01
C THR A 13 -3.86 9.35 -18.73
N LEU A 14 -4.48 10.04 -17.77
CA LEU A 14 -3.90 10.30 -16.45
C LEU A 14 -4.74 9.61 -15.39
N GLU A 15 -4.10 8.85 -14.51
CA GLU A 15 -4.73 8.25 -13.35
C GLU A 15 -4.07 8.73 -12.06
N ASN A 16 -4.90 9.14 -11.09
CA ASN A 16 -4.49 9.53 -9.76
C ASN A 16 -4.97 8.48 -8.75
N ARG A 17 -4.05 7.77 -8.09
CA ARG A 17 -4.35 6.74 -7.07
C ARG A 17 -3.88 7.18 -5.70
N SER A 18 -4.76 7.12 -4.71
CA SER A 18 -4.38 7.32 -3.31
C SER A 18 -4.02 5.99 -2.67
N GLU A 19 -2.74 5.67 -2.65
CA GLU A 19 -2.22 4.44 -2.04
C GLU A 19 -1.67 4.74 -0.63
N ARG A 20 -2.09 3.94 0.34
CA ARG A 20 -1.67 3.99 1.76
C ARG A 20 -1.45 2.57 2.27
N CYS A 21 -1.05 2.43 3.54
CA CYS A 21 -1.01 1.11 4.19
C CYS A 21 -2.37 0.43 4.07
N ASN A 22 -2.36 -0.82 3.63
CA ASN A 22 -3.57 -1.62 3.45
C ASN A 22 -4.01 -2.34 4.72
N HIS A 23 -3.19 -2.32 5.77
CA HIS A 23 -3.36 -3.11 6.99
C HIS A 23 -3.75 -4.56 6.68
N CYS A 24 -2.92 -5.22 5.86
CA CYS A 24 -3.23 -6.53 5.30
C CYS A 24 -3.50 -7.58 6.39
N ALA A 25 -4.54 -8.40 6.21
CA ALA A 25 -4.80 -9.54 7.10
C ALA A 25 -3.62 -10.54 7.17
N ASN A 26 -2.91 -10.72 6.05
CA ASN A 26 -1.68 -11.52 5.99
C ASN A 26 -0.42 -10.63 5.83
N ALA A 27 -0.26 -9.67 6.73
CA ALA A 27 0.80 -8.65 6.69
C ALA A 27 2.22 -9.28 6.65
N PRO A 28 2.95 -9.20 5.52
CA PRO A 28 4.32 -9.71 5.46
C PRO A 28 5.26 -8.91 6.36
N CYS A 29 5.05 -7.59 6.49
CA CYS A 29 5.83 -6.72 7.37
C CYS A 29 5.78 -7.14 8.84
N VAL A 30 4.63 -7.63 9.33
CA VAL A 30 4.50 -8.19 10.68
C VAL A 30 5.21 -9.55 10.76
N ARG A 31 4.93 -10.47 9.81
CA ARG A 31 5.50 -11.83 9.82
C ARG A 31 7.02 -11.88 9.68
N CYS A 32 7.62 -10.96 8.93
CA CYS A 32 9.06 -10.93 8.70
C CYS A 32 9.82 -10.09 9.74
N CYS A 33 9.14 -9.44 10.68
CA CYS A 33 9.78 -8.55 11.64
C CYS A 33 10.64 -9.35 12.63
N PRO A 34 11.99 -9.21 12.62
CA PRO A 34 12.85 -10.04 13.45
C PRO A 34 12.85 -9.63 14.93
N THR A 35 12.40 -8.41 15.24
CA THR A 35 12.35 -7.86 16.61
C THR A 35 10.98 -7.94 17.25
N GLY A 36 9.93 -8.28 16.48
CA GLY A 36 8.54 -8.22 16.94
C GLY A 36 8.00 -6.80 17.12
N ALA A 37 8.65 -5.78 16.55
CA ALA A 37 8.18 -4.40 16.65
C ALA A 37 6.84 -4.18 15.91
N SER A 38 6.69 -4.79 14.74
CA SER A 38 5.45 -4.69 13.97
C SER A 38 4.42 -5.72 14.43
N HIS A 39 3.17 -5.30 14.56
CA HIS A 39 2.06 -6.14 15.04
C HIS A 39 0.72 -5.68 14.48
N ILE A 40 -0.31 -6.53 14.63
CA ILE A 40 -1.69 -6.23 14.24
C ILE A 40 -2.47 -5.99 15.54
N THR A 41 -3.18 -4.86 15.65
CA THR A 41 -4.08 -4.60 16.79
C THR A 41 -5.34 -5.47 16.72
N GLU A 42 -6.13 -5.50 17.79
CA GLU A 42 -7.39 -6.25 17.83
C GLU A 42 -8.40 -5.75 16.78
N GLU A 43 -8.32 -4.47 16.41
CA GLU A 43 -9.13 -3.83 15.36
C GLU A 43 -8.59 -4.05 13.94
N GLY A 44 -7.50 -4.80 13.79
CA GLY A 44 -6.90 -5.14 12.50
C GLY A 44 -5.91 -4.10 11.97
N VAL A 45 -5.49 -3.13 12.78
CA VAL A 45 -4.52 -2.10 12.36
C VAL A 45 -3.10 -2.66 12.47
N VAL A 46 -2.39 -2.71 11.35
CA VAL A 46 -0.93 -2.95 11.33
C VAL A 46 -0.16 -1.72 11.83
N LEU A 47 0.67 -1.91 12.86
CA LEU A 47 1.61 -0.94 13.43
C LEU A 47 3.06 -1.44 13.31
#